data_AF-A0A4V6C6V4-F1
#
_entry.id   AF-A0A4V6C6V4-F1
#
_cell.length_a   1.000
_cell.length_b   1.000
_cell.length_c   1.000
_cell.angle_alpha   90.00
_cell.angle_beta   90.00
_cell.angle_gamma   90.00
#
_symmetry.space_group_name_H-M   'P 1'
#
loop_
_entity.id
_entity.type
_entity.pdbx_description
1 polymer ?
#
loop_
_entity_poly.entity_id
_entity_poly.type
_entity_poly.pdbx_seq_one_letter_code
_entity_poly.pdbx_strand_id
1 'polypeptide(L)' 'VIDVGIDAELIPGVVNMRVARGCGNIAQGPAMRRSQAEELLLEVIRYTHELARDGVTLFGVGELGMANTTPA' A
#
# COMPACT_ATOMS: atom_id res chain seq x y z
N VAL A 1 -3.33 6.20 -8.40
CA VAL A 1 -3.23 6.31 -6.92
C VAL A 1 -3.79 5.01 -6.34
N ILE A 2 -3.10 4.45 -5.35
CA ILE A 2 -3.45 3.15 -4.74
C ILE A 2 -3.68 3.38 -3.24
N ASP A 3 -4.83 2.96 -2.74
CA ASP A 3 -5.12 2.89 -1.31
C ASP A 3 -4.66 1.52 -0.79
N VAL A 4 -3.65 1.52 0.06
CA VAL A 4 -3.12 0.32 0.73
C VAL A 4 -3.51 0.23 2.21
N GLY A 5 -4.15 1.27 2.77
CA GLY A 5 -4.31 1.36 4.23
C GLY A 5 -4.98 2.61 4.79
N ILE A 6 -5.73 3.39 4.01
CA ILE A 6 -6.37 4.63 4.49
C ILE A 6 -7.48 4.28 5.50
N ASP A 7 -7.45 4.92 6.67
CA ASP A 7 -8.53 4.86 7.65
C ASP A 7 -9.70 5.79 7.24
N ALA A 8 -10.44 5.36 6.22
CA ALA A 8 -11.62 6.05 5.70
C ALA A 8 -12.56 5.08 4.96
N GLU A 9 -13.66 5.61 4.43
CA GLU A 9 -14.44 4.90 3.41
C GLU A 9 -13.69 4.78 2.08
N LEU A 10 -14.10 3.86 1.21
CA LEU A 10 -13.50 3.70 -0.11
C LEU A 10 -13.65 4.98 -0.93
N ILE A 11 -12.55 5.41 -1.56
CA ILE A 11 -12.50 6.65 -2.33
C ILE A 11 -12.72 6.33 -3.82
N PRO A 12 -13.75 6.89 -4.48
CA PRO A 12 -13.96 6.69 -5.91
C PRO A 12 -12.74 7.10 -6.74
N GLY A 13 -12.35 6.26 -7.70
CA GLY A 13 -11.22 6.51 -8.60
C GLY A 13 -9.84 6.15 -8.03
N VAL A 14 -9.76 5.65 -6.79
CA VAL A 14 -8.52 5.12 -6.20
C VAL A 14 -8.51 3.60 -6.33
N VAL A 15 -7.37 3.02 -6.75
CA VAL A 15 -7.19 1.57 -6.80
C VAL A 15 -7.20 1.03 -5.37
N ASN A 16 -8.08 0.09 -5.08
CA ASN A 16 -8.22 -0.48 -3.74
C ASN A 16 -7.35 -1.72 -3.59
N MET A 17 -6.29 -1.61 -2.78
CA MET A 17 -5.44 -2.71 -2.28
C MET A 17 -5.37 -2.66 -0.76
N ARG A 18 -6.47 -2.23 -0.12
CA ARG A 18 -6.48 -1.87 1.29
C ARG A 18 -6.33 -3.10 2.19
N VAL A 19 -5.22 -3.17 2.93
CA VAL A 19 -4.96 -4.25 3.91
C VAL A 19 -5.82 -4.10 5.16
N ALA A 20 -5.98 -2.87 5.65
CA ALA A 20 -6.75 -2.51 6.83
C ALA A 20 -7.08 -1.01 6.81
N ARG A 21 -7.92 -0.55 7.73
CA ARG A 21 -8.08 0.88 8.03
C ARG A 21 -6.96 1.32 8.97
N GLY A 22 -5.88 1.87 8.41
CA GLY A 22 -4.65 2.15 9.13
C GLY A 22 -3.85 0.88 9.47
N CYS A 23 -2.60 1.06 9.90
CA CYS A 23 -1.76 -0.01 10.45
C CYS A 23 -1.72 0.06 11.98
N GLY A 24 -1.19 -0.99 12.62
CA GLY A 24 -0.98 -1.01 14.07
C GLY A 24 -0.01 0.07 14.54
N ASN A 25 -0.23 0.61 15.74
CA ASN A 25 0.69 1.57 16.35
C ASN A 25 2.04 0.89 16.68
N ILE A 26 3.08 1.26 15.95
CA ILE A 26 4.42 0.67 16.08
C ILE A 26 5.09 0.87 17.44
N ALA A 27 4.63 1.86 18.22
CA ALA A 27 5.13 2.08 19.58
C ALA A 27 4.64 1.01 20.58
N GLN A 28 3.61 0.25 20.24
CA GLN A 28 2.96 -0.73 21.14
C GLN A 28 3.00 -2.16 20.60
N GLY A 29 3.32 -2.35 19.32
CA GLY A 29 3.31 -3.66 18.67
C GLY A 29 3.60 -3.54 17.17
N PRO A 30 3.46 -4.63 16.40
CA PRO A 30 3.74 -4.60 14.97
C PRO A 30 2.70 -3.78 14.20
N ALA A 31 3.14 -3.12 13.11
CA ALA A 31 2.25 -2.44 12.17
C ALA A 31 1.26 -3.40 11.48
N MET A 32 1.70 -4.62 11.20
CA MET A 32 0.92 -5.66 10.54
C MET A 32 1.51 -7.05 10.80
N ARG A 33 0.75 -8.09 10.50
CA ARG A 33 1.28 -9.47 10.49
C ARG A 33 2.21 -9.66 9.30
N ARG A 34 3.17 -10.58 9.43
CA ARG A 34 4.07 -10.98 8.34
C ARG A 34 3.32 -11.38 7.06
N SER A 35 2.26 -12.17 7.19
CA SER A 35 1.46 -12.60 6.03
C SER A 35 0.77 -11.45 5.31
N GLN A 36 0.34 -10.41 6.02
CA GLN A 36 -0.25 -9.21 5.41
C GLN A 36 0.79 -8.45 4.58
N ALA A 37 2.03 -8.35 5.08
CA ALA A 37 3.12 -7.74 4.34
C ALA A 37 3.46 -8.54 3.08
N GLU A 38 3.57 -9.87 3.18
CA GLU A 38 3.86 -10.75 2.05
C GLU A 38 2.75 -10.70 0.99
N GLU A 39 1.49 -10.68 1.41
CA GLU A 39 0.32 -10.57 0.51
C GLU A 39 0.31 -9.23 -0.24
N LEU A 40 0.51 -8.11 0.46
CA LEU A 40 0.54 -6.79 -0.16
C LEU A 40 1.74 -6.63 -1.11
N LEU A 41 2.92 -7.16 -0.74
CA LEU A 41 4.08 -7.18 -1.64
C LEU A 41 3.75 -7.90 -2.94
N LEU A 42 3.17 -9.10 -2.86
CA LEU A 42 2.80 -9.88 -4.03
C LEU A 42 1.71 -9.20 -4.87
N GLU A 43 0.73 -8.56 -4.23
CA GLU A 43 -0.34 -7.83 -4.91
C GLU A 43 0.20 -6.63 -5.71
N VAL A 44 1.01 -5.79 -5.06
CA VAL A 44 1.61 -4.61 -5.71
C VAL A 44 2.60 -5.02 -6.80
N ILE A 45 3.40 -6.09 -6.60
CA ILE A 45 4.28 -6.65 -7.65
C ILE A 45 3.48 -7.06 -8.88
N ARG A 46 2.37 -7.80 -8.70
CA ARG A 46 1.51 -8.21 -9.82
C ARG A 46 0.95 -7.01 -10.57
N TYR A 47 0.44 -6.02 -9.85
CA TYR A 47 -0.08 -4.79 -10.44
C TYR A 47 0.98 -4.02 -11.24
N THR A 48 2.19 -3.86 -10.68
CA THR A 48 3.30 -3.20 -11.40
C THR A 48 3.72 -3.98 -12.64
N HIS A 49 3.72 -5.32 -12.58
CA HIS A 49 3.99 -6.17 -13.74
C HIS A 49 2.93 -6.03 -14.83
N GLU A 50 1.66 -5.91 -14.48
CA GLU A 50 0.59 -5.65 -15.45
C GLU A 50 0.82 -4.32 -16.18
N LEU A 51 1.14 -3.24 -15.44
CA LEU A 51 1.48 -1.95 -16.05
C LEU A 51 2.70 -2.02 -16.98
N ALA A 52 3.73 -2.80 -16.60
CA ALA A 52 4.90 -3.01 -17.46
C ALA A 52 4.52 -3.76 -18.75
N ARG A 53 3.63 -4.75 -18.66
CA ARG A 53 3.10 -5.47 -19.83
C ARG A 53 2.26 -4.56 -20.74
N ASP A 54 1.59 -3.57 -20.15
CA ASP A 54 0.81 -2.57 -20.88
C ASP A 54 1.67 -1.42 -21.46
N GLY A 55 3.00 -1.53 -21.35
CA GLY A 55 3.96 -0.65 -22.03
C GLY A 55 4.60 0.43 -21.16
N VAL A 56 4.39 0.41 -19.84
CA VAL A 56 5.13 1.31 -18.93
C VAL A 56 6.60 0.88 -18.86
N THR A 57 7.51 1.81 -19.15
CA THR A 57 8.97 1.55 -19.21
C THR A 57 9.78 2.23 -18.12
N LEU A 58 9.16 3.14 -17.37
CA LEU A 58 9.78 3.83 -16.24
C LEU A 58 8.76 4.02 -15.13
N PHE A 59 9.14 3.66 -13.91
CA PHE A 59 8.31 3.79 -12.72
C PHE A 59 8.93 4.79 -11.75
N GLY A 60 8.09 5.66 -11.19
CA GLY A 60 8.39 6.46 -10.02
C GLY A 60 7.58 5.95 -8.84
N VAL A 61 8.13 6.05 -7.63
CA VAL A 61 7.43 5.71 -6.39
C VAL A 61 7.14 6.98 -5.59
N GLY A 62 6.03 6.94 -4.88
CA GLY A 62 5.59 8.00 -3.98
C GLY A 62 4.60 7.42 -3.00
N GLU A 63 4.43 8.10 -1.89
CA GLU A 63 3.59 7.64 -0.79
C GLU A 63 2.87 8.84 -0.16
N LEU A 64 1.83 8.56 0.61
CA LEU A 64 1.09 9.58 1.35
C LEU A 64 0.51 8.96 2.61
N GLY A 65 0.95 9.44 3.77
CA GLY A 65 0.39 9.04 5.05
C GLY A 65 0.71 10.05 6.14
N MET A 66 -0.27 10.38 6.98
CA MET A 66 0.02 11.19 8.16
C MET A 66 0.89 10.38 9.13
N ALA A 67 1.92 11.01 9.70
CA ALA A 67 2.90 10.41 10.60
C ALA A 67 3.81 9.30 10.01
N ASN A 68 3.78 9.09 8.68
CA ASN A 68 4.59 8.08 7.98
C ASN A 68 6.12 8.26 8.09
N THR A 69 6.61 9.45 8.42
CA THR A 69 8.04 9.70 8.64
C THR A 69 8.57 9.08 9.92
N THR A 70 7.68 8.62 10.82
CA THR A 70 8.06 7.89 12.03
C THR A 70 8.42 6.42 11.74
N PRO A 71 7.65 5.64 10.94
CA PRO A 71 8.06 4.29 10.52
C PRO A 71 9.09 4.22 9.38
N ALA A 72 9.33 5.30 8.64
CA ALA A 72 10.27 5.33 7.51
C ALA A 72 11.73 5.12 7.95
#